data_AF-A0A7W2TVU2-F1
#
_entry.id   AF-A0A7W2TVU2-F1
#
_cell.length_a   1.000
_cell.length_b   1.000
_cell.length_c   1.000
_cell.angle_alpha   90.00
_cell.angle_beta   90.00
_cell.angle_gamma   90.00
#
_symmetry.space_group_name_H-M   'P 1'
#
loop_
_entity.id
_entity.type
_entity.pdbx_description
1 polymer ?
#
loop_
_entity_poly.entity_id
_entity_poly.type
_entity_poly.pdbx_seq_one_letter_code
_entity_poly.pdbx_strand_id
1 'polypeptide(L)'
;MRRYFPITVALLLFLLVLLVLKAPARLLPALLPSEQVILQGLSGSVWRGQSSRSLLRIGNNAYVQLGHLQWRLRPWSLLLLSPTVELESRWGEQRISANVAIHSGEDFELQALDANINAELLKHLAPLALDGRLSLQIAQLRLQQGWPAGGEGRLVWQQAVWSAPRGRLPLGSYVLEFKQADADAALSAEVLTLSGPLQAEGSMTLKQQIYALDLNITAEGGLDPSLRDALSLVATPQAEGFHLKINGALAALK
;
A
#
# COMPACT_ATOMS: atom_id res chain seq x y z
N MET A 1 29.53 48.94 -14.87
CA MET A 1 28.34 48.26 -14.32
C MET A 1 28.23 46.76 -14.69
N ARG A 2 28.81 46.27 -15.80
CA ARG A 2 28.73 44.84 -16.23
C ARG A 2 29.49 43.80 -15.38
N ARG A 3 30.46 44.21 -14.55
CA ARG A 3 31.36 43.27 -13.84
C ARG A 3 30.76 42.65 -12.57
N TYR A 4 29.73 43.28 -11.99
CA TYR A 4 29.06 42.78 -10.78
C TYR A 4 27.81 41.95 -11.08
N PHE A 5 27.25 42.05 -12.30
CA PHE A 5 26.10 41.26 -12.74
C PHE A 5 26.27 39.73 -12.55
N PRO A 6 27.40 39.10 -12.94
CA PRO A 6 27.59 37.66 -12.70
C PRO A 6 27.74 37.33 -11.22
N ILE A 7 28.30 38.24 -10.41
CA ILE A 7 28.47 38.07 -8.96
C ILE A 7 27.11 38.15 -8.26
N THR A 8 26.27 39.12 -8.64
CA THR A 8 24.91 39.23 -8.11
C THR A 8 24.05 38.05 -8.50
N VAL A 9 24.17 37.55 -9.74
CA VAL A 9 23.45 36.35 -10.19
C VAL A 9 23.94 35.11 -9.43
N ALA A 10 25.25 34.93 -9.27
CA ALA A 10 25.80 33.82 -8.50
C ALA A 10 25.40 33.86 -7.01
N LEU A 11 25.39 35.05 -6.39
CA LEU A 11 24.94 35.24 -5.02
C LEU A 11 23.45 34.95 -4.85
N LEU A 12 22.63 35.38 -5.80
CA LEU A 12 21.18 35.16 -5.79
C LEU A 12 20.86 33.67 -6.00
N LEU A 13 21.56 33.00 -6.92
CA LEU A 13 21.49 31.55 -7.10
C LEU A 13 21.95 30.80 -5.84
N PHE A 14 23.05 31.22 -5.22
CA PHE A 14 23.54 30.62 -3.98
C PHE A 14 22.53 30.77 -2.83
N LEU A 15 21.93 31.95 -2.67
CA LEU A 15 20.90 32.21 -1.67
C LEU A 15 19.65 31.37 -1.93
N LEU A 16 19.25 31.23 -3.20
CA LEU A 16 18.12 30.38 -3.60
C LEU A 16 18.39 28.90 -3.28
N VAL A 17 19.59 28.39 -3.58
CA VAL A 17 20.01 27.03 -3.23
C VAL A 17 19.99 26.82 -1.71
N LEU A 18 20.48 27.79 -0.93
CA LEU A 18 20.45 27.73 0.53
C LEU A 18 19.03 27.72 1.10
N LEU A 19 18.13 28.50 0.50
CA LEU A 19 16.72 28.56 0.88
C LEU A 19 16.04 27.20 0.63
N VAL A 20 16.33 26.57 -0.51
CA VAL A 20 15.82 25.24 -0.87
C VAL A 20 16.41 24.17 0.06
N LEU A 21 17.71 24.19 0.34
CA LEU A 21 18.36 23.25 1.27
C LEU A 21 17.81 23.36 2.71
N LYS A 22 17.40 24.56 3.14
CA LYS A 22 16.83 24.81 4.48
C LYS A 22 15.31 24.89 4.49
N ALA A 23 14.64 24.48 3.42
CA ALA A 23 13.18 24.55 3.31
C ALA A 23 12.51 23.85 4.51
N PRO A 24 11.69 24.57 5.31
CA PRO A 24 11.07 24.00 6.51
C PRO A 24 9.99 22.98 6.16
N ALA A 25 9.83 21.95 7.00
CA ALA A 25 8.83 20.89 6.82
C ALA A 25 7.38 21.41 6.65
N ARG A 26 7.10 22.62 7.13
CA ARG A 26 5.79 23.27 7.02
C ARG A 26 5.36 23.56 5.58
N LEU A 27 6.28 23.53 4.63
CA LEU A 27 5.98 23.71 3.21
C LEU A 27 5.46 22.43 2.55
N LEU A 28 5.70 21.24 3.14
CA LEU A 28 5.25 19.96 2.57
C LEU A 28 3.74 19.88 2.33
N PRO A 29 2.86 20.25 3.28
CA PRO A 29 1.42 20.19 3.05
C PRO A 29 0.92 21.08 1.91
N ALA A 30 1.67 22.13 1.54
CA ALA A 30 1.31 22.99 0.41
C ALA A 30 1.67 22.36 -0.95
N LEU A 31 2.55 21.36 -0.95
CA LEU A 31 2.97 20.60 -2.14
C LEU A 31 2.19 19.28 -2.29
N LEU A 32 1.56 18.82 -1.22
CA LEU A 32 0.78 17.59 -1.19
C LEU A 32 -0.71 17.88 -1.46
N PRO A 33 -1.44 16.96 -2.07
CA PRO A 33 -2.89 17.06 -2.18
C PRO A 33 -3.52 17.05 -0.77
N SER A 34 -3.91 18.23 -0.30
CA SER A 34 -4.42 18.47 1.06
C SER A 34 -5.70 17.70 1.38
N GLU A 35 -6.43 17.27 0.35
CA GLU A 35 -7.63 16.43 0.50
C GLU A 35 -7.33 14.96 0.82
N GLN A 36 -6.11 14.50 0.56
CA GLN A 36 -5.71 13.10 0.72
C GLN A 36 -4.80 12.89 1.93
N VAL A 37 -3.94 13.86 2.25
CA VAL A 37 -2.94 13.72 3.31
C VAL A 37 -3.00 14.90 4.29
N ILE A 38 -3.21 14.59 5.57
CA ILE A 38 -3.19 15.58 6.65
C ILE A 38 -2.00 15.28 7.55
N LEU A 39 -1.06 16.23 7.65
CA LEU A 39 0.12 16.15 8.51
C LEU A 39 0.04 17.23 9.59
N GLN A 40 0.21 16.84 10.85
CA GLN A 40 0.14 17.73 12.02
C GLN A 40 1.36 17.51 12.94
N GLY A 41 1.79 18.59 13.60
CA GLY A 41 2.99 18.54 14.45
C GLY A 41 4.28 18.43 13.63
N LEU A 42 4.33 19.08 12.46
CA LEU A 42 5.49 19.08 11.57
C LEU A 42 6.72 19.69 12.24
N SER A 43 7.83 18.96 12.19
CA SER A 43 9.15 19.42 12.62
C SER A 43 10.23 18.98 11.65
N GLY A 44 11.33 19.74 11.57
CA GLY A 44 12.43 19.51 10.63
C GLY A 44 12.29 20.27 9.30
N SER A 45 12.90 19.72 8.26
CA SER A 45 12.94 20.28 6.90
C SER A 45 12.13 19.44 5.91
N VAL A 46 11.94 19.95 4.70
CA VAL A 46 11.35 19.18 3.59
C VAL A 46 12.20 17.93 3.28
N TRP A 47 13.51 18.01 3.47
CA TRP A 47 14.45 16.90 3.25
C TRP A 47 14.39 15.84 4.34
N ARG A 48 14.34 16.26 5.60
CA ARG A 48 14.28 15.38 6.75
C ARG A 48 13.38 16.00 7.78
N GLY A 49 12.21 15.41 7.95
CA GLY A 49 11.26 15.88 8.92
C GLY A 49 10.41 14.75 9.48
N GLN A 50 9.56 15.14 10.41
CA GLN A 50 8.64 14.24 11.06
C GLN A 50 7.32 14.97 11.37
N SER A 51 6.26 14.18 11.46
CA SER A 51 4.90 14.59 11.77
C SER A 51 4.42 13.73 12.93
N SER A 52 3.94 14.36 14.00
CA SER A 52 3.43 13.66 15.18
C SER A 52 2.10 12.96 14.90
N ARG A 53 1.30 13.49 13.97
CA ARG A 53 0.02 12.91 13.57
C ARG A 53 -0.16 13.02 12.07
N SER A 54 -0.33 11.88 11.43
CA SER A 54 -0.51 11.78 10.00
C SER A 54 -1.77 10.98 9.70
N LEU A 55 -2.66 11.57 8.92
CA LEU A 55 -3.90 10.93 8.46
C LEU A 55 -3.85 10.79 6.96
N LEU A 56 -4.14 9.58 6.47
CA LEU A 56 -4.29 9.30 5.06
C LEU A 56 -5.76 8.99 4.78
N ARG A 57 -6.33 9.69 3.81
CA ARG A 57 -7.68 9.40 3.34
C ARG A 57 -7.62 8.21 2.37
N ILE A 58 -8.38 7.16 2.65
CA ILE A 58 -8.51 5.98 1.79
C ILE A 58 -9.98 5.68 1.49
N GLY A 59 -10.25 5.13 0.30
CA GLY A 59 -11.55 4.59 -0.10
C GLY A 59 -12.72 5.57 0.08
N ASN A 60 -13.77 5.13 0.78
CA ASN A 60 -15.01 5.87 1.05
C ASN A 60 -14.84 7.03 2.05
N ASN A 61 -13.85 7.90 1.84
CA ASN A 61 -13.60 9.08 2.67
C ASN A 61 -13.23 8.77 4.14
N ALA A 62 -12.66 7.59 4.38
CA ALA A 62 -12.18 7.20 5.71
C ALA A 62 -10.75 7.69 5.92
N TYR A 63 -10.46 8.20 7.12
CA TYR A 63 -9.10 8.59 7.50
C TYR A 63 -8.44 7.45 8.29
N VAL A 64 -7.37 6.91 7.73
CA VAL A 64 -6.48 5.98 8.42
C VAL A 64 -5.39 6.76 9.13
N GLN A 65 -5.19 6.43 10.41
CA GLN A 65 -4.15 7.05 11.22
C GLN A 65 -2.82 6.35 10.97
N LEU A 66 -1.89 7.08 10.38
CA LEU A 66 -0.50 6.66 10.21
C LEU A 66 0.37 7.07 11.41
N GLY A 67 -0.17 7.87 12.33
CA GLY A 67 0.52 8.24 13.57
C GLY A 67 1.77 9.07 13.32
N HIS A 68 2.88 8.62 13.92
CA HIS A 68 4.16 9.28 13.79
C HIS A 68 4.81 8.92 12.45
N LEU A 69 4.91 9.90 11.55
CA LEU A 69 5.51 9.75 10.22
C LEU A 69 6.85 10.47 10.19
N GLN A 70 7.90 9.78 9.74
CA GLN A 70 9.21 10.33 9.44
C GLN A 70 9.45 10.18 7.94
N TRP A 71 10.06 11.20 7.34
CA TRP A 71 10.46 11.14 5.94
C TRP A 71 11.89 11.63 5.76
N ARG A 72 12.55 11.05 4.75
CA ARG A 72 13.90 11.43 4.32
C ARG A 72 13.98 11.46 2.80
N LEU A 73 13.89 12.65 2.22
CA LEU A 73 14.14 12.91 0.80
C LEU A 73 15.64 13.13 0.59
N ARG A 74 16.23 12.39 -0.37
CA ARG A 74 17.64 12.52 -0.71
C ARG A 74 17.85 13.70 -1.68
N PRO A 75 18.55 14.78 -1.29
CA PRO A 75 18.65 15.98 -2.14
C PRO A 75 19.35 15.71 -3.48
N TRP A 76 20.37 14.85 -3.48
CA TRP A 76 21.12 14.49 -4.69
C TRP A 76 20.28 13.74 -5.72
N SER A 77 19.22 13.05 -5.29
CA SER A 77 18.38 12.30 -6.21
C SER A 77 17.54 13.23 -7.11
N LEU A 78 17.32 14.49 -6.69
CA LEU A 78 16.72 15.51 -7.55
C LEU A 78 17.62 15.93 -8.71
N LEU A 79 18.95 15.93 -8.52
CA LEU A 79 19.88 16.20 -9.63
C LEU A 79 19.87 15.07 -10.68
N LEU A 80 19.56 13.86 -10.23
CA LEU A 80 19.41 12.68 -11.08
C LEU A 80 18.00 12.57 -11.68
N LEU A 81 17.12 13.56 -11.43
CA LEU A 81 15.71 13.56 -11.84
C LEU A 81 14.93 12.33 -11.35
N SER A 82 15.38 11.71 -10.27
CA SER A 82 14.71 10.57 -9.63
C SER A 82 14.56 10.83 -8.12
N PRO A 83 13.61 11.68 -7.69
CA PRO A 83 13.37 11.95 -6.28
C PRO A 83 13.15 10.65 -5.48
N THR A 84 14.02 10.37 -4.50
CA THR A 84 13.89 9.20 -3.62
C THR A 84 13.55 9.65 -2.22
N VAL A 85 12.41 9.19 -1.73
CA VAL A 85 11.88 9.46 -0.39
C VAL A 85 11.81 8.17 0.39
N GLU A 86 12.47 8.15 1.54
CA GLU A 86 12.29 7.09 2.53
C GLU A 86 11.20 7.54 3.51
N LEU A 87 10.23 6.68 3.76
CA LEU A 87 9.08 6.92 4.62
C LEU A 87 9.07 5.87 5.74
N GLU A 88 8.91 6.32 6.98
CA GLU A 88 8.67 5.44 8.13
C GLU A 88 7.47 5.96 8.93
N SER A 89 6.49 5.12 9.18
CA SER A 89 5.29 5.43 9.96
C SER A 89 5.11 4.40 11.07
N ARG A 90 4.72 4.89 12.25
CA ARG A 90 4.42 4.04 13.42
C ARG A 90 3.16 4.53 14.13
N TRP A 91 2.23 3.62 14.36
CA TRP A 91 0.98 3.88 15.07
C TRP A 91 0.50 2.64 15.85
N GLY A 92 0.73 2.63 17.17
CA GLY A 92 0.45 1.45 18.00
C GLY A 92 1.25 0.24 17.49
N GLU A 93 0.54 -0.83 17.13
CA GLU A 93 1.10 -2.05 16.53
C GLU A 93 1.37 -1.93 15.01
N GLN A 94 0.93 -0.83 14.38
CA GLN A 94 1.09 -0.61 12.96
C GLN A 94 2.46 0.00 12.65
N ARG A 95 3.16 -0.55 11.69
CA ARG A 95 4.44 -0.04 11.19
C ARG A 95 4.46 -0.10 9.68
N ILE A 96 4.84 0.99 9.04
CA ILE A 96 5.02 1.06 7.59
C ILE A 96 6.40 1.66 7.32
N SER A 97 7.20 1.01 6.50
CA SER A 97 8.46 1.54 5.98
C SER A 97 8.51 1.33 4.48
N ALA A 98 8.85 2.36 3.73
CA ALA A 98 8.89 2.31 2.26
C ALA A 98 9.95 3.25 1.71
N ASN A 99 10.60 2.84 0.62
CA ASN A 99 11.39 3.74 -0.20
C ASN A 99 10.64 3.99 -1.52
N VAL A 100 10.38 5.25 -1.83
CA VAL A 100 9.65 5.67 -3.03
C VAL A 100 10.61 6.44 -3.93
N ALA A 101 10.90 5.93 -5.11
CA ALA A 101 11.63 6.62 -6.16
C ALA A 101 10.65 7.09 -7.25
N ILE A 102 10.53 8.40 -7.42
CA ILE A 102 9.67 9.02 -8.42
C ILE A 102 10.50 9.21 -9.68
N HIS A 103 10.02 8.79 -10.84
CA HIS A 103 10.75 8.91 -12.11
C HIS A 103 10.10 9.94 -13.04
N SER A 104 8.82 9.78 -13.29
CA SER A 104 7.97 10.68 -14.08
C SER A 104 6.69 10.94 -13.29
N GLY A 105 5.90 11.94 -13.68
CA GLY A 105 4.77 12.43 -12.88
C GLY A 105 3.85 11.34 -12.31
N GLU A 106 3.60 10.28 -13.08
CA GLU A 106 2.76 9.13 -12.67
C GLU A 106 3.55 7.81 -12.52
N ASP A 107 4.85 7.83 -12.81
CA ASP A 107 5.70 6.64 -12.76
C ASP A 107 6.58 6.68 -11.51
N PHE A 108 6.37 5.71 -10.65
CA PHE A 108 7.13 5.60 -9.41
C PHE A 108 7.47 4.16 -9.12
N GLU A 109 8.49 4.00 -8.30
CA GLU A 109 9.02 2.73 -7.89
C GLU A 109 9.02 2.66 -6.38
N LEU A 110 8.34 1.65 -5.86
CA LEU A 110 8.36 1.27 -4.46
C LEU A 110 9.44 0.22 -4.25
N GLN A 111 10.36 0.47 -3.33
CA GLN A 111 11.43 -0.44 -2.97
C GLN A 111 11.38 -0.70 -1.46
N ALA A 112 11.66 -1.95 -1.07
CA ALA A 112 11.74 -2.37 0.33
C ALA A 112 10.54 -1.88 1.16
N LEU A 113 9.32 -2.06 0.64
CA LEU A 113 8.11 -1.81 1.41
C LEU A 113 7.95 -2.94 2.44
N ASP A 114 7.85 -2.57 3.70
CA ASP A 114 7.42 -3.46 4.77
C ASP A 114 6.29 -2.74 5.53
N ALA A 115 5.10 -3.32 5.51
CA ALA A 115 3.91 -2.75 6.13
C ALA A 115 3.22 -3.81 6.97
N ASN A 116 3.08 -3.53 8.26
CA ASN A 116 2.33 -4.31 9.22
C ASN A 116 1.14 -3.48 9.70
N ILE A 117 -0.07 -3.92 9.38
CA ILE A 117 -1.31 -3.23 9.72
C ILE A 117 -2.34 -4.22 10.27
N ASN A 118 -3.35 -3.69 10.96
CA ASN A 118 -4.50 -4.49 11.38
C ASN A 118 -5.47 -4.64 10.19
N ALA A 119 -5.94 -5.86 9.94
CA ALA A 119 -6.93 -6.18 8.90
C ALA A 119 -8.27 -5.45 9.11
N GLU A 120 -8.56 -4.96 10.32
CA GLU A 120 -9.73 -4.14 10.62
C GLU A 120 -9.80 -2.89 9.74
N LEU A 121 -8.66 -2.38 9.26
CA LEU A 121 -8.63 -1.24 8.33
C LEU A 121 -9.28 -1.56 6.98
N LEU A 122 -9.36 -2.84 6.59
CA LEU A 122 -10.01 -3.27 5.34
C LEU A 122 -11.50 -2.94 5.30
N LYS A 123 -12.15 -2.74 6.45
CA LYS A 123 -13.55 -2.29 6.52
C LYS A 123 -13.81 -0.95 5.82
N HIS A 124 -12.75 -0.16 5.63
CA HIS A 124 -12.81 1.12 4.93
C HIS A 124 -12.70 0.98 3.40
N LEU A 125 -12.21 -0.16 2.91
CA LEU A 125 -12.08 -0.49 1.49
C LEU A 125 -13.25 -1.36 1.00
N ALA A 126 -13.71 -2.29 1.82
CA ALA A 126 -14.86 -3.13 1.55
C ALA A 126 -15.71 -3.24 2.83
N PRO A 127 -17.04 -3.38 2.74
CA PRO A 127 -17.94 -3.50 3.88
C PRO A 127 -17.85 -4.90 4.54
N LEU A 128 -16.62 -5.36 4.82
CA LEU A 128 -16.30 -6.66 5.41
C LEU A 128 -15.57 -6.42 6.73
N ALA A 129 -16.11 -6.97 7.82
CA ALA A 129 -15.51 -6.89 9.14
C ALA A 129 -14.47 -8.02 9.30
N LEU A 130 -13.26 -7.75 8.84
CA LEU A 130 -12.11 -8.64 8.93
C LEU A 130 -11.19 -8.20 10.07
N ASP A 131 -10.54 -9.15 10.73
CA ASP A 131 -9.57 -8.92 11.80
C ASP A 131 -8.35 -9.83 11.60
N GLY A 132 -7.28 -9.57 12.34
CA GLY A 132 -5.98 -10.21 12.21
C GLY A 132 -4.87 -9.24 11.79
N ARG A 133 -3.66 -9.79 11.60
CA ARG A 133 -2.48 -9.00 11.23
C ARG A 133 -2.16 -9.17 9.75
N LEU A 134 -2.11 -8.07 9.01
CA LEU A 134 -1.67 -8.03 7.62
C LEU A 134 -0.22 -7.55 7.58
N SER A 135 0.65 -8.36 6.98
CA SER A 135 2.06 -8.06 6.76
C SER A 135 2.31 -8.06 5.26
N LEU A 136 2.60 -6.91 4.66
CA LEU A 136 2.92 -6.75 3.25
C LEU A 136 4.39 -6.44 3.10
N GLN A 137 5.09 -7.25 2.32
CA GLN A 137 6.50 -7.10 2.01
C GLN A 137 6.66 -7.04 0.49
N ILE A 138 7.22 -5.94 -0.01
CA ILE A 138 7.49 -5.77 -1.44
C ILE A 138 8.97 -5.44 -1.59
N ALA A 139 9.68 -6.29 -2.31
CA ALA A 139 11.10 -6.05 -2.60
C ALA A 139 11.23 -4.86 -3.57
N GLN A 140 10.48 -4.93 -4.67
CA GLN A 140 10.42 -3.91 -5.70
C GLN A 140 9.05 -3.96 -6.39
N LEU A 141 8.43 -2.81 -6.61
CA LEU A 141 7.22 -2.66 -7.39
C LEU A 141 7.31 -1.38 -8.21
N ARG A 142 7.31 -1.52 -9.52
CA ARG A 142 7.26 -0.43 -10.48
C ARG A 142 5.81 -0.19 -10.87
N LEU A 143 5.39 1.06 -10.78
CA LEU A 143 4.06 1.51 -11.17
C LEU A 143 4.22 2.47 -12.34
N GLN A 144 3.48 2.21 -13.42
CA GLN A 144 3.40 3.07 -14.60
C GLN A 144 1.94 3.48 -14.80
N GLN A 145 1.68 4.78 -14.85
CA GLN A 145 0.31 5.31 -14.96
C GLN A 145 -0.67 4.73 -13.92
N GLY A 146 -0.18 4.50 -12.69
CA GLY A 146 -0.95 3.92 -11.59
C GLY A 146 -1.16 2.40 -11.64
N TRP A 147 -0.61 1.69 -12.63
CA TRP A 147 -0.71 0.23 -12.76
C TRP A 147 0.62 -0.49 -12.51
N PRO A 148 0.60 -1.68 -11.88
CA PRO A 148 1.81 -2.49 -11.75
C PRO A 148 2.42 -2.81 -13.12
N ALA A 149 3.71 -2.46 -13.27
CA ALA A 149 4.50 -2.63 -14.48
C ALA A 149 5.70 -3.58 -14.26
N GLY A 150 5.64 -4.38 -13.20
CA GLY A 150 6.69 -5.29 -12.78
C GLY A 150 7.02 -5.14 -11.31
N GLY A 151 7.22 -6.26 -10.63
CA GLY A 151 7.52 -6.30 -9.21
C GLY A 151 7.20 -7.64 -8.60
N GLU A 152 7.66 -7.83 -7.37
CA GLU A 152 7.34 -9.02 -6.60
C GLU A 152 7.19 -8.67 -5.11
N GLY A 153 6.32 -9.41 -4.46
CA GLY A 153 6.02 -9.21 -3.07
C GLY A 153 5.20 -10.34 -2.47
N ARG A 154 5.06 -10.27 -1.15
CA ARG A 154 4.39 -11.24 -0.33
C ARG A 154 3.49 -10.52 0.67
N LEU A 155 2.24 -10.90 0.68
CA LEU A 155 1.25 -10.48 1.66
C LEU A 155 0.93 -11.67 2.56
N VAL A 156 1.06 -11.51 3.86
CA VAL A 156 0.70 -12.52 4.86
C VAL A 156 -0.43 -11.98 5.70
N TRP A 157 -1.54 -12.71 5.75
CA TRP A 157 -2.63 -12.44 6.67
C TRP A 157 -2.62 -13.47 7.78
N GLN A 158 -2.19 -13.07 8.97
CA GLN A 158 -2.07 -13.94 10.14
C GLN A 158 -3.28 -13.82 11.04
N GLN A 159 -3.72 -14.96 11.59
CA GLN A 159 -4.84 -15.02 12.54
C GLN A 159 -6.08 -14.29 11.99
N ALA A 160 -6.36 -14.53 10.71
CA ALA A 160 -7.51 -14.02 10.00
C ALA A 160 -8.78 -14.44 10.73
N VAL A 161 -9.61 -13.46 11.05
CA VAL A 161 -10.91 -13.67 11.68
C VAL A 161 -11.95 -12.87 10.91
N TRP A 162 -13.08 -13.50 10.63
CA TRP A 162 -14.26 -12.81 10.13
C TRP A 162 -15.24 -12.56 11.26
N SER A 163 -15.55 -11.28 11.50
CA SER A 163 -16.54 -10.87 12.50
C SER A 163 -17.92 -10.81 11.86
N ALA A 164 -18.65 -11.92 11.89
CA ALA A 164 -20.03 -11.98 11.46
C ALA A 164 -20.98 -11.46 12.56
N PRO A 165 -22.22 -11.03 12.23
CA PRO A 165 -23.19 -10.60 13.24
C PRO A 165 -23.50 -11.66 14.31
N ARG A 166 -23.32 -12.95 13.98
CA ARG A 166 -23.57 -14.09 14.87
C ARG A 166 -22.36 -14.50 15.70
N GLY A 167 -21.16 -13.96 15.44
CA GLY A 167 -19.95 -14.33 16.16
C GLY A 167 -18.66 -14.09 15.36
N ARG A 168 -17.52 -14.33 16.01
CA ARG A 168 -16.19 -14.27 15.40
C ARG A 168 -15.80 -15.66 14.89
N LEU A 169 -15.55 -15.78 13.59
CA LEU A 169 -15.14 -17.01 12.96
C LEU A 169 -13.64 -16.95 12.63
N PRO A 170 -12.79 -17.81 13.21
CA PRO A 170 -11.40 -17.90 12.79
C PRO A 170 -11.32 -18.51 11.39
N LEU A 171 -10.65 -17.83 10.48
CA LEU A 171 -10.43 -18.29 9.11
C LEU A 171 -9.11 -19.08 9.03
N GLY A 172 -8.02 -18.51 9.58
CA GLY A 172 -6.70 -19.13 9.55
C GLY A 172 -5.58 -18.11 9.34
N SER A 173 -4.50 -18.53 8.71
CA SER A 173 -3.42 -17.66 8.26
C SER A 173 -3.11 -18.01 6.81
N TYR A 174 -2.96 -16.98 5.98
CA TYR A 174 -2.81 -17.11 4.53
C TYR A 174 -1.59 -16.34 4.06
N VAL A 175 -0.99 -16.82 2.98
CA VAL A 175 0.04 -16.10 2.25
C VAL A 175 -0.43 -15.91 0.81
N LEU A 176 -0.18 -14.72 0.29
CA LEU A 176 -0.34 -14.37 -1.11
C LEU A 176 1.01 -13.90 -1.61
N GLU A 177 1.61 -14.64 -2.53
CA GLU A 177 2.85 -14.24 -3.20
C GLU A 177 2.49 -13.77 -4.60
N PHE A 178 2.95 -12.58 -4.99
CA PHE A 178 2.68 -12.03 -6.30
C PHE A 178 3.97 -11.67 -7.02
N LYS A 179 3.95 -11.83 -8.33
CA LYS A 179 5.06 -11.53 -9.21
C LYS A 179 4.56 -11.05 -10.56
N GLN A 180 5.28 -10.08 -11.10
CA GLN A 180 5.10 -9.56 -12.44
C GLN A 180 6.47 -9.27 -13.02
N ALA A 181 6.79 -9.85 -14.18
CA ALA A 181 8.10 -9.69 -14.80
C ALA A 181 8.27 -8.28 -15.40
N ASP A 182 7.28 -7.83 -16.16
CA ASP A 182 7.27 -6.58 -16.91
C ASP A 182 5.85 -6.05 -17.11
N ALA A 183 5.72 -4.90 -17.78
CA ALA A 183 4.45 -4.21 -17.98
C ALA A 183 3.47 -4.99 -18.91
N ASP A 184 4.00 -5.85 -19.79
CA ASP A 184 3.20 -6.62 -20.73
C ASP A 184 2.69 -7.94 -20.12
N ALA A 185 3.44 -8.48 -19.15
CA ALA A 185 3.05 -9.63 -18.35
C ALA A 185 1.90 -9.27 -17.40
N ALA A 186 0.98 -10.23 -17.23
CA ALA A 186 0.01 -10.16 -16.15
C ALA A 186 0.73 -10.35 -14.81
N LEU A 187 0.32 -9.60 -13.79
CA LEU A 187 0.71 -9.87 -12.41
C LEU A 187 0.00 -11.16 -11.98
N SER A 188 0.77 -12.20 -11.73
CA SER A 188 0.30 -13.48 -11.20
C SER A 188 0.51 -13.51 -9.70
N ALA A 189 -0.48 -13.94 -8.96
CA ALA A 189 -0.36 -14.20 -7.54
C ALA A 189 -0.92 -15.57 -7.18
N GLU A 190 -0.28 -16.21 -6.22
CA GLU A 190 -0.68 -17.51 -5.68
C GLU A 190 -1.11 -17.31 -4.23
N VAL A 191 -2.24 -17.91 -3.87
CA VAL A 191 -2.79 -17.87 -2.52
C VAL A 191 -2.68 -19.26 -1.92
N LEU A 192 -2.11 -19.33 -0.73
CA LEU A 192 -1.91 -20.58 0.01
C LEU A 192 -2.28 -20.40 1.47
N THR A 193 -2.75 -21.48 2.08
CA THR A 193 -3.01 -21.52 3.52
C THR A 193 -1.77 -21.95 4.27
N LEU A 194 -1.40 -21.15 5.27
CA LEU A 194 -0.29 -21.48 6.17
C LEU A 194 -0.77 -22.35 7.35
N SER A 195 -1.94 -22.04 7.89
CA SER A 195 -2.53 -22.74 9.04
C SER A 195 -3.98 -22.34 9.24
N GLY A 196 -4.83 -23.24 9.73
CA GLY A 196 -6.18 -22.87 10.18
C GLY A 196 -7.24 -23.88 9.76
N PRO A 197 -8.49 -23.67 10.19
CA PRO A 197 -9.59 -24.58 9.88
C PRO A 197 -10.05 -24.49 8.42
N LEU A 198 -9.78 -23.37 7.73
CA LEU A 198 -10.12 -23.17 6.33
C LEU A 198 -8.87 -23.21 5.46
N GLN A 199 -8.88 -24.12 4.50
CA GLN A 199 -7.88 -24.20 3.45
C GLN A 199 -8.38 -23.41 2.24
N ALA A 200 -7.66 -22.34 1.91
CA ALA A 200 -7.79 -21.59 0.67
C ALA A 200 -6.52 -21.79 -0.17
N GLU A 201 -6.71 -22.22 -1.41
CA GLU A 201 -5.66 -22.36 -2.42
C GLU A 201 -6.16 -21.85 -3.77
N GLY A 202 -5.33 -21.12 -4.49
CA GLY A 202 -5.64 -20.75 -5.85
C GLY A 202 -4.74 -19.66 -6.40
N SER A 203 -5.22 -19.00 -7.45
CA SER A 203 -4.45 -17.99 -8.17
C SER A 203 -5.27 -16.74 -8.47
N MET A 204 -4.57 -15.62 -8.54
CA MET A 204 -5.09 -14.35 -8.99
C MET A 204 -4.23 -13.85 -10.14
N THR A 205 -4.86 -13.34 -11.18
CA THR A 205 -4.17 -12.63 -12.26
C THR A 205 -4.73 -11.23 -12.37
N LEU A 206 -3.83 -10.26 -12.55
CA LEU A 206 -4.18 -8.87 -12.82
C LEU A 206 -3.44 -8.44 -14.08
N LYS A 207 -4.19 -8.08 -15.13
CA LYS A 207 -3.64 -7.51 -16.35
C LYS A 207 -4.29 -6.15 -16.57
N GLN A 208 -3.49 -5.09 -16.44
CA GLN A 208 -3.98 -3.71 -16.45
C GLN A 208 -5.11 -3.56 -15.42
N GLN A 209 -6.35 -3.36 -15.87
CA GLN A 209 -7.51 -3.16 -15.00
C GLN A 209 -8.26 -4.46 -14.71
N ILE A 210 -8.08 -5.50 -15.53
CA ILE A 210 -8.86 -6.72 -15.45
C ILE A 210 -8.21 -7.67 -14.45
N TYR A 211 -8.96 -8.05 -13.43
CA TYR A 211 -8.54 -9.06 -12.48
C TYR A 211 -9.41 -10.31 -12.60
N ALA A 212 -8.77 -11.47 -12.44
CA ALA A 212 -9.43 -12.76 -12.33
C ALA A 212 -8.85 -13.48 -11.10
N LEU A 213 -9.73 -13.84 -10.17
CA LEU A 213 -9.43 -14.58 -8.95
C LEU A 213 -10.12 -15.94 -9.04
N ASP A 214 -9.36 -17.00 -8.87
CA ASP A 214 -9.82 -18.38 -8.87
C ASP A 214 -9.28 -19.05 -7.59
N LEU A 215 -10.18 -19.29 -6.63
CA LEU A 215 -9.86 -19.83 -5.31
C LEU A 215 -10.72 -21.05 -5.01
N ASN A 216 -10.06 -22.12 -4.56
CA ASN A 216 -10.71 -23.26 -3.94
C ASN A 216 -10.64 -23.12 -2.43
N ILE A 217 -11.79 -23.23 -1.78
CA ILE A 217 -11.94 -23.10 -0.32
C ILE A 217 -12.52 -24.39 0.22
N THR A 218 -11.78 -25.07 1.08
CA THR A 218 -12.23 -26.28 1.80
C THR A 218 -12.09 -26.07 3.31
N ALA A 219 -12.77 -26.88 4.12
CA ALA A 219 -12.70 -26.80 5.57
C ALA A 219 -12.52 -28.17 6.20
N GLU A 220 -11.53 -28.30 7.07
CA GLU A 220 -11.30 -29.51 7.84
C GLU A 220 -12.31 -29.56 8.99
N GLY A 221 -13.28 -30.49 8.92
CA GLY A 221 -14.37 -30.60 9.91
C GLY A 221 -15.68 -29.90 9.51
N GLY A 222 -15.73 -29.32 8.30
CA GLY A 222 -16.92 -28.68 7.75
C GLY A 222 -16.97 -27.17 7.98
N LEU A 223 -17.58 -26.46 7.02
CA LEU A 223 -17.74 -25.00 7.07
C LEU A 223 -18.82 -24.58 8.06
N ASP A 224 -18.55 -23.53 8.84
CA ASP A 224 -19.55 -22.84 9.67
C ASP A 224 -20.76 -22.45 8.81
N PRO A 225 -22.01 -22.63 9.29
CA PRO A 225 -23.22 -22.32 8.53
C PRO A 225 -23.24 -20.89 7.99
N SER A 226 -22.78 -19.90 8.78
CA SER A 226 -22.79 -18.50 8.38
C SER A 226 -21.81 -18.22 7.23
N LEU A 227 -20.65 -18.87 7.26
CA LEU A 227 -19.67 -18.77 6.18
C LEU A 227 -20.13 -19.52 4.94
N ARG A 228 -20.75 -20.69 5.10
CA ARG A 228 -21.34 -21.45 4.00
C ARG A 228 -22.42 -20.65 3.28
N ASP A 229 -23.33 -20.01 4.02
CA ASP A 229 -24.39 -19.18 3.46
C ASP A 229 -23.78 -18.00 2.68
N ALA A 230 -22.80 -17.31 3.26
CA ALA A 230 -22.13 -16.19 2.60
C ALA A 230 -21.37 -16.62 1.33
N LEU A 231 -20.65 -17.74 1.39
CA LEU A 231 -19.95 -18.29 0.24
C LEU A 231 -20.91 -18.76 -0.85
N SER A 232 -22.07 -19.31 -0.51
CA SER A 232 -23.07 -19.73 -1.50
C SER A 232 -23.60 -18.60 -2.39
N LEU A 233 -23.47 -17.34 -1.95
CA LEU A 233 -23.87 -16.16 -2.71
C LEU A 233 -22.85 -15.76 -3.78
N VAL A 234 -21.59 -16.14 -3.63
CA VAL A 234 -20.46 -15.66 -4.44
C VAL A 234 -19.60 -16.78 -5.04
N ALA A 235 -19.72 -18.01 -4.53
CA ALA A 235 -18.94 -19.18 -4.90
C ALA A 235 -19.84 -20.35 -5.27
N THR A 236 -19.32 -21.24 -6.11
CA THR A 236 -20.03 -22.45 -6.54
C THR A 236 -19.70 -23.58 -5.58
N PRO A 237 -20.68 -24.25 -4.96
CA PRO A 237 -20.42 -25.39 -4.08
C PRO A 237 -19.82 -26.57 -4.86
N GLN A 238 -18.84 -27.25 -4.26
CA GLN A 238 -18.22 -28.48 -4.74
C GLN A 238 -18.29 -29.58 -3.67
N ALA A 239 -17.92 -30.81 -4.03
CA ALA A 239 -18.08 -32.00 -3.18
C ALA A 239 -17.45 -31.85 -1.77
N GLU A 240 -16.31 -31.17 -1.64
CA GLU A 240 -15.59 -30.98 -0.37
C GLU A 240 -15.35 -29.50 -0.01
N GLY A 241 -16.02 -28.56 -0.68
CA GLY A 241 -15.75 -27.13 -0.47
C GLY A 241 -16.52 -26.18 -1.40
N PHE A 242 -15.92 -25.03 -1.69
CA PHE A 242 -16.45 -23.98 -2.52
C PHE A 242 -15.38 -23.51 -3.51
N HIS A 243 -15.79 -23.32 -4.76
CA HIS A 243 -14.97 -22.74 -5.79
C HIS A 243 -15.42 -21.30 -6.03
N LEU A 244 -14.58 -20.35 -5.67
CA LEU A 244 -14.81 -18.92 -5.82
C LEU A 244 -14.10 -18.42 -7.08
N LYS A 245 -14.88 -18.00 -8.07
CA LYS A 245 -14.36 -17.40 -9.29
C LYS A 245 -14.89 -15.98 -9.43
N ILE A 246 -14.01 -15.00 -9.28
CA ILE A 246 -14.36 -13.58 -9.39
C ILE A 246 -13.59 -12.99 -10.57
N ASN A 247 -14.32 -12.44 -11.53
CA ASN A 247 -13.76 -11.63 -12.60
C ASN A 247 -14.29 -10.20 -12.45
N GLY A 248 -13.43 -9.21 -12.62
CA GLY A 248 -13.84 -7.82 -12.56
C GLY A 248 -12.83 -6.86 -13.15
N ALA A 249 -13.13 -5.57 -13.02
CA ALA A 249 -12.23 -4.49 -13.39
C ALA A 249 -11.98 -3.60 -12.16
N LEU A 250 -10.70 -3.32 -11.86
CA LEU A 250 -10.32 -2.34 -10.86
C LEU A 250 -10.53 -0.93 -11.42
N ALA A 251 -11.11 -0.05 -10.61
CA ALA A 251 -11.04 1.37 -10.87
C ALA A 251 -9.62 1.86 -10.58
N ALA A 252 -9.08 2.77 -11.41
CA ALA A 252 -7.76 3.34 -11.19
C ALA A 252 -7.66 3.99 -9.81
N LEU A 253 -6.53 3.78 -9.13
CA LEU A 253 -6.17 4.52 -7.92
C LEU A 253 -5.94 5.99 -8.32
N LYS A 254 -6.88 6.87 -7.96
CA LYS A 254 -6.76 8.33 -8.12
C LYS A 254 -6.33 9.00 -6.82
#